data_AF-A0A519GIM4-F1
#
_entry.id   AF-A0A519GIM4-F1
#
_cell.length_a   1.000
_cell.length_b   1.000
_cell.length_c   1.000
_cell.angle_alpha   90.00
_cell.angle_beta   90.00
_cell.angle_gamma   90.00
#
_symmetry.space_group_name_H-M   'P 1'
#
loop_
_entity.id
_entity.type
_entity.pdbx_description
1 polymer ?
#
loop_
_entity_poly.entity_id
_entity_poly.type
_entity_poly.pdbx_seq_one_letter_code
_entity_poly.pdbx_strand_id
1 'polypeptide(L)'
;TVPLSRHIFAAPTRFYKTGVVFMAWLNGHQKHFTMVGGQQSTRSLQHFAELFRLADVANVLEKPELAVQRMKTLLAMHGVE
;
A
#
# COMPACT_ATOMS: atom_id res chain seq x y z
N THR A 1 8.28 11.36 -6.71
CA THR A 1 8.17 9.90 -6.93
C THR A 1 9.38 9.09 -6.47
N VAL A 2 10.61 9.61 -6.51
CA VAL A 2 11.82 8.86 -6.05
C VAL A 2 11.71 8.31 -4.62
N PRO A 3 11.21 9.07 -3.61
CA PRO A 3 11.04 8.54 -2.24
C PRO A 3 10.05 7.37 -2.16
N LEU A 4 8.88 7.49 -2.81
CA LEU A 4 7.88 6.42 -2.91
C LEU A 4 8.48 5.15 -3.52
N SER A 5 9.19 5.29 -4.64
CA SER A 5 9.84 4.16 -5.30
C SER A 5 10.88 3.50 -4.39
N ARG A 6 11.77 4.28 -3.77
CA ARG A 6 12.76 3.73 -2.82
C ARG A 6 12.09 2.97 -1.67
N HIS A 7 10.97 3.46 -1.16
CA HIS A 7 10.22 2.79 -0.10
C HIS A 7 9.62 1.47 -0.56
N ILE A 8 8.95 1.42 -1.71
CA ILE A 8 8.40 0.18 -2.29
C ILE A 8 9.50 -0.89 -2.41
N PHE A 9 10.70 -0.50 -2.85
CA PHE A 9 11.84 -1.38 -3.10
C PHE A 9 12.79 -1.55 -1.90
N ALA A 10 12.44 -1.01 -0.72
CA ALA A 10 13.26 -1.12 0.48
C ALA A 10 13.57 -2.58 0.86
N ALA A 11 14.68 -2.83 1.54
CA ALA A 11 15.04 -4.19 1.96
C ALA A 11 13.94 -4.83 2.83
N PRO A 12 13.69 -6.15 2.72
CA PRO A 12 14.17 -7.06 1.69
C PRO A 12 13.43 -6.84 0.35
N THR A 13 14.18 -6.51 -0.70
CA THR A 13 13.63 -6.00 -1.97
C THR A 13 12.75 -7.02 -2.71
N ARG A 14 12.90 -8.32 -2.46
CA ARG A 14 12.06 -9.37 -3.08
C ARG A 14 10.55 -9.17 -2.87
N PHE A 15 10.16 -8.43 -1.83
CA PHE A 15 8.77 -8.10 -1.50
C PHE A 15 8.28 -6.76 -2.08
N TYR A 16 8.99 -6.16 -3.04
CA TYR A 16 8.54 -4.92 -3.69
C TYR A 16 7.15 -5.07 -4.34
N LYS A 17 6.82 -6.26 -4.83
CA LYS A 17 5.53 -6.57 -5.47
C LYS A 17 4.35 -6.31 -4.54
N THR A 18 4.55 -6.46 -3.22
CA THR A 18 3.55 -6.17 -2.20
C THR A 18 3.18 -4.69 -2.20
N GLY A 19 4.16 -3.80 -2.31
CA GLY A 19 3.93 -2.36 -2.44
C GLY A 19 3.26 -1.98 -3.76
N VAL A 20 3.62 -2.64 -4.86
CA VAL A 20 2.99 -2.42 -6.19
C VAL A 20 1.53 -2.82 -6.18
N VAL A 21 1.19 -4.00 -5.67
CA VAL A 21 -0.20 -4.48 -5.57
C VAL A 21 -1.00 -3.65 -4.58
N PHE A 22 -0.38 -3.18 -3.49
CA PHE A 22 -1.01 -2.25 -2.56
C PHE A 22 -1.40 -0.93 -3.25
N MET A 23 -0.52 -0.34 -4.08
CA MET A 23 -0.85 0.84 -4.88
C MET A 23 -1.97 0.57 -5.89
N ALA A 24 -1.93 -0.57 -6.58
CA ALA A 24 -2.99 -0.96 -7.51
C ALA A 24 -4.34 -1.12 -6.82
N TRP A 25 -4.34 -1.62 -5.59
CA TRP A 25 -5.51 -1.65 -4.74
C TRP A 25 -5.92 -0.23 -4.32
N LEU A 26 -5.05 0.63 -3.80
CA LEU A 26 -5.46 1.99 -3.43
C LEU A 26 -6.11 2.78 -4.59
N ASN A 27 -5.57 2.66 -5.80
CA ASN A 27 -6.09 3.34 -7.00
C ASN A 27 -7.30 2.64 -7.67
N GLY A 28 -7.75 1.52 -7.11
CA GLY A 28 -8.93 0.81 -7.58
C GLY A 28 -8.75 0.06 -8.90
N HIS A 29 -7.51 -0.26 -9.29
CA HIS A 29 -7.24 -1.19 -10.41
C HIS A 29 -7.62 -2.64 -10.06
N GLN A 30 -7.75 -2.95 -8.77
CA GLN A 30 -8.27 -4.23 -8.27
C GLN A 30 -9.19 -4.04 -7.07
N LYS A 31 -10.06 -5.03 -6.80
CA LYS A 31 -11.09 -4.96 -5.74
C LYS A 31 -10.60 -5.45 -4.37
N HIS A 32 -9.57 -6.29 -4.30
CA HIS A 32 -9.07 -6.90 -3.07
C HIS A 32 -7.56 -6.67 -2.89
N PHE A 33 -7.06 -6.80 -1.65
CA PHE A 33 -5.63 -6.81 -1.33
C PHE A 33 -5.21 -8.22 -0.86
N THR A 34 -5.19 -9.14 -1.82
CA THR A 34 -4.80 -10.54 -1.62
C THR A 34 -3.85 -10.93 -2.73
N MET A 35 -2.75 -11.61 -2.40
CA MET A 35 -1.70 -12.00 -3.32
C MET A 35 -1.45 -13.51 -3.24
N VAL A 36 -0.96 -14.07 -4.36
CA VAL A 36 -0.51 -15.46 -4.42
C VAL A 36 0.54 -15.73 -3.33
N GLY A 37 0.40 -16.87 -2.64
CA GLY A 37 1.28 -17.25 -1.55
C GLY A 37 1.13 -16.38 -0.29
N GLY A 38 0.03 -15.63 -0.16
CA GLY A 38 -0.22 -14.78 1.01
C GLY A 38 0.69 -13.55 1.09
N GLN A 39 1.30 -13.13 -0.03
CA GLN A 39 2.34 -12.10 -0.01
C GLN A 39 1.86 -10.72 0.45
N GLN A 40 0.56 -10.46 0.55
CA GLN A 40 0.02 -9.23 1.13
C GLN A 40 0.49 -8.98 2.58
N SER A 41 0.93 -10.03 3.31
CA SER A 41 1.44 -9.92 4.69
C SER A 41 2.97 -9.78 4.79
N THR A 42 3.69 -9.68 3.66
CA THR A 42 5.17 -9.63 3.66
C THR A 42 5.76 -8.27 4.00
N ARG A 43 4.93 -7.25 4.19
CA ARG A 43 5.29 -5.91 4.67
C ARG A 43 4.45 -5.58 5.90
N SER A 44 5.02 -4.80 6.81
CA SER A 44 4.33 -4.40 8.03
C SER A 44 3.25 -3.34 7.76
N LEU A 45 2.32 -3.17 8.71
CA LEU A 45 1.33 -2.11 8.65
C LEU A 45 1.97 -0.71 8.59
N GLN A 46 3.07 -0.50 9.33
CA GLN A 46 3.82 0.76 9.28
C GLN A 46 4.41 1.02 7.89
N HIS A 47 4.87 -0.02 7.20
CA HIS A 47 5.35 0.10 5.83
C HIS A 47 4.22 0.56 4.89
N PHE A 48 3.01 0.02 5.04
CA PHE A 48 1.85 0.45 4.26
C PHE A 48 1.42 1.89 4.57
N ALA A 49 1.45 2.30 5.84
CA ALA A 49 1.12 3.68 6.23
C ALA A 49 2.12 4.70 5.66
N GLU A 50 3.42 4.40 5.69
CA GLU A 50 4.45 5.21 5.05
C GLU A 50 4.25 5.26 3.53
N LEU A 51 3.98 4.12 2.90
CA LEU A 51 3.76 4.03 1.47
C LEU A 51 2.54 4.88 1.05
N PHE A 52 1.44 4.81 1.79
CA PHE A 52 0.24 5.62 1.58
C PHE A 52 0.56 7.13 1.63
N ARG A 53 1.27 7.59 2.67
CA ARG A 53 1.68 9.00 2.78
C ARG A 53 2.63 9.43 1.66
N LEU A 54 3.60 8.59 1.29
CA LEU A 54 4.50 8.90 0.18
C LEU A 54 3.76 8.93 -1.17
N ALA A 55 2.70 8.15 -1.33
CA ALA A 55 1.85 8.18 -2.51
C ALA A 55 1.03 9.47 -2.61
N ASP A 56 0.52 9.96 -1.47
CA ASP A 56 -0.15 11.26 -1.37
C ASP A 56 0.81 12.42 -1.71
N VAL A 57 1.99 12.46 -1.08
CA VAL A 57 3.04 13.46 -1.36
C VAL A 57 3.50 13.42 -2.83
N ALA A 58 3.53 12.23 -3.44
CA ALA A 58 3.87 12.07 -4.84
C ALA A 58 2.72 12.38 -5.81
N ASN A 59 1.51 12.68 -5.32
CA ASN A 59 0.30 12.92 -6.08
C ASN A 59 -0.03 11.79 -7.07
N VAL A 60 0.08 10.53 -6.60
CA VAL A 60 -0.19 9.33 -7.42
C VAL A 60 -1.39 8.51 -6.91
N LEU A 61 -2.19 9.10 -6.02
CA LEU A 61 -3.48 8.56 -5.61
C LEU A 61 -4.55 9.05 -6.59
N GLU A 62 -4.89 8.23 -7.57
CA GLU A 62 -5.86 8.59 -8.63
C GLU A 62 -7.28 8.81 -8.08
N LYS A 63 -7.60 8.16 -6.96
CA LYS A 63 -8.91 8.18 -6.29
C LYS A 63 -8.71 8.37 -4.78
N PRO A 64 -8.38 9.60 -4.32
CA PRO A 64 -7.99 9.84 -2.93
C PRO A 64 -9.02 9.35 -1.90
N GLU A 65 -10.32 9.55 -2.16
CA GLU A 65 -11.40 9.14 -1.25
C GLU A 65 -11.45 7.62 -1.11
N LEU A 66 -11.31 6.89 -2.23
CA LEU A 66 -11.25 5.43 -2.23
C LEU A 66 -9.99 4.93 -1.52
N ALA A 67 -8.85 5.57 -1.74
CA ALA A 67 -7.59 5.22 -1.11
C ALA A 67 -7.67 5.41 0.42
N VAL A 68 -8.24 6.52 0.89
CA VAL A 68 -8.48 6.79 2.32
C VAL A 68 -9.41 5.74 2.92
N GLN A 69 -10.53 5.44 2.26
CA GLN A 69 -11.46 4.40 2.73
C GLN A 69 -10.76 3.05 2.88
N ARG A 70 -9.98 2.64 1.87
CA ARG A 70 -9.24 1.38 1.86
C ARG A 70 -8.15 1.34 2.94
N MET A 71 -7.41 2.42 3.12
CA MET A 71 -6.40 2.51 4.18
C MET A 71 -7.04 2.42 5.57
N LYS A 72 -8.18 3.10 5.80
CA LYS A 72 -8.96 2.97 7.05
C LYS A 72 -9.43 1.54 7.29
N THR A 73 -9.95 0.86 6.27
CA THR A 73 -10.34 -0.55 6.39
C THR A 73 -9.14 -1.42 6.76
N LEU A 74 -7.98 -1.23 6.15
CA LEU A 74 -6.76 -1.99 6.49
C LEU A 74 -6.34 -1.77 7.95
N LEU A 75 -6.37 -0.52 8.42
CA LEU A 75 -6.06 -0.16 9.81
C LEU A 75 -7.03 -0.83 10.80
N ALA A 76 -8.34 -0.75 10.52
CA ALA A 76 -9.37 -1.37 11.36
C ALA A 76 -9.21 -2.89 11.45
N MET A 77 -8.84 -3.57 10.35
CA MET A 77 -8.53 -5.00 10.36
C MET A 77 -7.34 -5.37 11.24
N HIS A 78 -6.47 -4.41 11.56
CA HIS A 78 -5.33 -4.56 12.47
C HIS A 78 -5.60 -3.98 13.87
N GLY A 79 -6.85 -3.63 14.18
CA GLY A 79 -7.25 -3.11 15.49
C GLY A 79 -6.86 -1.64 15.74
N VAL A 80 -6.70 -0.84 14.68
CA VAL A 80 -6.45 0.60 14.77
C VAL A 80 -7.72 1.35 14.33
N GLU A 81 -8.27 2.17 15.23
CA GLU A 81 -9.48 2.99 15.01
C GLU A 81 -9.17 4.43 14.56
#